data_AF-A0A975XAU4-F1
#
_entry.id   AF-A0A975XAU4-F1
#
_cell.length_a   1.000
_cell.length_b   1.000
_cell.length_c   1.000
_cell.angle_alpha   90.00
_cell.angle_beta   90.00
_cell.angle_gamma   90.00
#
_symmetry.space_group_name_H-M   'P 1'
#
loop_
_entity.id
_entity.type
_entity.pdbx_description
1 polymer ?
#
loop_
_entity_poly.entity_id
_entity_poly.type
_entity_poly.pdbx_seq_one_letter_code
_entity_poly.pdbx_strand_id
1 'polypeptide(L)'
;METTHALEALAALAHSIRLSVFRMLVQAGPAGLPAGQIAESMEMPASSLSFHLKELHRAGLLSSRQDGRSIIYMARFETMNALLAYLTENCCSGNPCSPVSACAIASEPKS
;
A
#
# COMPACT_ATOMS: atom_id res chain seq x y z
N MET A 1 0.98 -8.82 -14.34
CA MET A 1 0.54 -7.41 -14.30
C MET A 1 1.10 -6.75 -15.55
N GLU A 2 0.33 -5.93 -16.25
CA GLU A 2 0.85 -5.19 -17.42
C GLU A 2 1.64 -3.94 -17.00
N THR A 3 2.64 -3.53 -17.78
CA THR A 3 3.50 -2.36 -17.48
C THR A 3 2.70 -1.08 -17.21
N THR A 4 1.64 -0.81 -17.98
CA THR A 4 0.80 0.39 -17.77
C THR A 4 0.17 0.41 -16.38
N HIS A 5 -0.35 -0.73 -15.90
CA HIS A 5 -0.92 -0.83 -14.57
C HIS A 5 0.14 -0.66 -13.48
N ALA A 6 1.36 -1.19 -13.69
CA ALA A 6 2.47 -0.99 -12.78
C ALA A 6 2.85 0.50 -12.67
N LEU A 7 2.92 1.20 -13.81
CA LEU A 7 3.19 2.65 -13.85
C LEU A 7 2.11 3.47 -13.15
N GLU A 8 0.83 3.14 -13.34
CA GLU A 8 -0.28 3.80 -12.65
C GLU A 8 -0.20 3.63 -11.12
N ALA A 9 0.07 2.41 -10.65
CA ALA A 9 0.23 2.12 -9.23
C ALA A 9 1.44 2.87 -8.65
N LEU A 10 2.59 2.86 -9.34
CA LEU A 10 3.80 3.57 -8.91
C LEU A 10 3.57 5.10 -8.90
N ALA A 11 2.93 5.67 -9.92
CA ALA A 11 2.61 7.10 -9.96
C ALA A 11 1.65 7.51 -8.83
N ALA A 12 0.68 6.65 -8.51
CA ALA A 12 -0.19 6.86 -7.35
C ALA A 12 0.59 6.77 -6.02
N LEU A 13 1.57 5.88 -5.90
CA LEU A 13 2.38 5.77 -4.67
C LEU A 13 3.48 6.83 -4.56
N ALA A 14 3.91 7.44 -5.66
CA ALA A 14 4.94 8.50 -5.72
C ALA A 14 4.44 9.87 -5.19
N HIS A 15 3.75 9.87 -4.06
CA HIS A 15 3.29 11.05 -3.36
C HIS A 15 3.20 10.75 -1.86
N SER A 16 3.81 11.60 -1.03
CA SER A 16 3.96 11.37 0.42
C SER A 16 2.65 11.01 1.12
N ILE A 17 1.61 11.83 0.94
CA ILE A 17 0.28 11.59 1.55
C ILE A 17 -0.32 10.26 1.10
N ARG A 18 -0.28 9.94 -0.20
CA ARG A 18 -0.88 8.71 -0.72
C ARG A 18 -0.15 7.47 -0.22
N LEU A 19 1.19 7.53 -0.15
CA LEU A 19 1.98 6.45 0.42
C LEU A 19 1.67 6.26 1.92
N SER A 20 1.58 7.33 2.70
CA SER A 20 1.23 7.26 4.12
C SER A 20 -0.17 6.67 4.34
N VAL A 21 -1.18 7.12 3.59
CA VAL A 21 -2.54 6.58 3.65
C VAL A 21 -2.55 5.10 3.28
N PHE A 22 -1.88 4.72 2.18
CA PHE A 22 -1.81 3.33 1.78
C PHE A 22 -1.15 2.44 2.86
N ARG A 23 -0.04 2.89 3.45
CA ARG A 23 0.64 2.17 4.54
C ARG A 23 -0.22 2.04 5.79
N MET A 24 -0.96 3.08 6.15
CA MET A 24 -1.92 3.04 7.26
C MET A 24 -3.01 1.99 7.00
N LEU A 25 -3.55 1.94 5.78
CA LEU A 25 -4.56 0.95 5.40
C LEU A 25 -4.01 -0.48 5.33
N VAL A 26 -2.72 -0.65 4.98
CA VAL A 26 -2.03 -1.94 5.09
C VAL A 26 -1.95 -2.40 6.55
N GLN A 27 -1.64 -1.49 7.48
CA GLN A 27 -1.59 -1.81 8.93
C GLN A 27 -2.98 -2.11 9.50
N ALA A 28 -4.03 -1.44 9.03
CA ALA A 28 -5.41 -1.73 9.40
C ALA A 28 -5.90 -3.10 8.87
N GLY A 29 -5.21 -3.68 7.89
CA GLY A 29 -5.54 -4.97 7.33
C GLY A 29 -6.85 -4.99 6.52
N PRO A 30 -7.44 -6.19 6.31
CA PRO A 30 -8.66 -6.37 5.52
C PRO A 30 -9.90 -5.63 6.05
N ALA A 31 -9.89 -5.25 7.34
CA ALA A 31 -10.98 -4.49 7.94
C ALA A 31 -11.08 -3.08 7.34
N GLY A 32 -9.95 -2.46 7.00
CA GLY A 32 -9.86 -1.09 6.51
C GLY A 32 -10.17 -0.05 7.59
N LEU A 33 -10.32 1.21 7.17
CA LEU A 33 -10.66 2.33 8.04
C LEU A 33 -11.75 3.22 7.41
N PRO A 34 -12.65 3.82 8.21
CA PRO A 34 -13.57 4.83 7.73
C PRO A 34 -12.81 6.08 7.29
N ALA A 35 -13.31 6.74 6.23
CA ALA A 35 -12.70 7.96 5.68
C ALA A 35 -12.45 9.06 6.72
N GLY A 36 -13.35 9.19 7.71
CA GLY A 36 -13.20 10.14 8.82
C GLY A 36 -11.98 9.85 9.70
N GLN A 37 -11.75 8.59 10.09
CA GLN A 37 -10.59 8.22 10.91
C GLN A 37 -9.28 8.40 10.13
N ILE A 38 -9.28 8.15 8.82
CA ILE A 38 -8.11 8.42 7.97
C ILE A 38 -7.83 9.92 7.94
N ALA A 39 -8.86 10.76 7.80
CA ALA A 39 -8.71 12.23 7.76
C ALA A 39 -8.15 12.77 9.08
N GLU A 40 -8.66 12.27 10.21
CA GLU A 40 -8.17 12.60 11.55
C GLU A 40 -6.71 12.17 11.73
N SER A 41 -6.38 10.92 11.41
CA SER A 41 -5.02 10.38 11.57
C SER A 41 -3.98 11.05 10.65
N MET A 42 -4.42 11.56 9.51
CA MET A 42 -3.57 12.32 8.57
C MET A 42 -3.54 13.81 8.88
N GLU A 43 -4.36 14.30 9.82
CA GLU A 43 -4.55 15.73 10.13
C GLU A 43 -4.95 16.56 8.89
N MET A 44 -5.86 16.03 8.07
CA MET A 44 -6.24 16.61 6.79
C MET A 44 -7.74 16.92 6.66
N PRO A 45 -8.13 17.97 5.91
CA PRO A 45 -9.51 18.17 5.50
C PRO A 45 -10.03 16.99 4.67
N ALA A 46 -11.29 16.59 4.92
CA ALA A 46 -11.92 15.45 4.25
C ALA A 46 -11.97 15.61 2.71
N SER A 47 -12.12 16.84 2.21
CA SER A 47 -12.11 17.15 0.78
C SER A 47 -10.76 16.85 0.14
N SER A 48 -9.66 17.28 0.77
CA SER A 48 -8.30 17.01 0.32
C SER A 48 -7.96 15.52 0.39
N LEU A 49 -8.34 14.83 1.47
CA LEU A 49 -8.15 13.39 1.58
C LEU A 49 -8.91 12.62 0.49
N SER A 50 -10.15 13.02 0.19
CA SER A 50 -10.99 12.36 -0.82
C SER A 50 -10.31 12.33 -2.19
N PHE A 51 -9.58 13.39 -2.56
CA PHE A 51 -8.78 13.42 -3.78
C PHE A 51 -7.69 12.34 -3.78
N HIS A 52 -6.92 12.22 -2.69
CA HIS A 52 -5.88 11.20 -2.54
C HIS A 52 -6.44 9.78 -2.55
N LEU A 53 -7.55 9.55 -1.85
CA LEU A 53 -8.24 8.24 -1.82
C LEU A 53 -8.76 7.86 -3.21
N LYS A 54 -9.31 8.82 -3.97
CA LYS A 54 -9.79 8.57 -5.33
C LYS A 54 -8.65 8.19 -6.27
N GLU A 55 -7.51 8.86 -6.19
CA GLU A 55 -6.34 8.52 -7.01
C GLU A 55 -5.81 7.12 -6.70
N LEU A 56 -5.70 6.77 -5.41
CA LEU A 56 -5.29 5.43 -4.99
C LEU A 56 -6.30 4.35 -5.41
N HIS A 57 -7.61 4.64 -5.32
CA HIS A 57 -8.66 3.72 -5.78
C HIS A 57 -8.62 3.55 -7.31
N ARG A 58 -8.41 4.64 -8.07
CA ARG A 58 -8.29 4.61 -9.53
C ARG A 58 -7.11 3.75 -9.98
N ALA A 59 -5.99 3.84 -9.28
CA ALA A 59 -4.81 2.99 -9.51
C ALA A 59 -4.98 1.54 -9.02
N GLY A 60 -6.17 1.16 -8.54
CA GLY A 60 -6.48 -0.19 -8.08
C GLY A 60 -5.79 -0.60 -6.78
N LEU A 61 -5.17 0.34 -6.05
CA LEU A 61 -4.47 0.08 -4.79
C LEU A 61 -5.42 0.03 -3.60
N LEU A 62 -6.57 0.68 -3.69
CA LEU A 62 -7.61 0.65 -2.66
C LEU A 62 -8.91 0.06 -3.21
N SER A 63 -9.73 -0.42 -2.29
CA SER A 63 -11.15 -0.69 -2.48
C SER A 63 -11.93 0.08 -1.42
N SER A 64 -13.22 0.30 -1.67
CA SER A 64 -14.11 0.92 -0.70
C SER A 64 -15.42 0.14 -0.58
N ARG A 65 -16.05 0.24 0.59
CA ARG A 65 -17.41 -0.25 0.83
C ARG A 65 -18.18 0.76 1.65
N GLN A 66 -19.49 0.84 1.42
CA GLN A 66 -20.37 1.65 2.23
C GLN A 66 -20.75 0.89 3.51
N ASP A 67 -20.65 1.57 4.65
CA ASP A 67 -21.03 1.08 5.96
C ASP A 67 -21.88 2.14 6.66
N GLY A 68 -23.20 1.99 6.50
CA GLY A 68 -24.19 3.01 6.91
C GLY A 68 -23.94 4.37 6.25
N ARG A 69 -23.55 5.35 7.06
CA ARG A 69 -23.26 6.73 6.63
C ARG A 69 -21.79 6.98 6.31
N SER A 70 -20.92 6.00 6.52
CA SER A 70 -19.48 6.11 6.30
C SER A 70 -19.03 5.23 5.15
N ILE A 71 -17.89 5.58 4.56
CA ILE A 71 -17.20 4.76 3.56
C ILE A 71 -15.94 4.20 4.22
N ILE A 72 -15.80 2.89 4.20
CA ILE A 72 -14.60 2.18 4.67
C ILE A 72 -13.68 1.97 3.47
N TYR A 73 -12.44 2.41 3.58
CA TYR A 73 -11.39 2.17 2.60
C TYR A 73 -10.46 1.05 3.07
N MET A 74 -10.03 0.19 2.15
CA MET A 74 -9.17 -0.97 2.43
C MET A 74 -8.07 -1.05 1.38
N ALA A 75 -6.86 -1.47 1.78
CA ALA A 75 -5.79 -1.78 0.84
C ALA A 75 -6.13 -3.04 0.02
N ARG A 76 -5.86 -3.00 -1.30
CA ARG A 76 -5.94 -4.17 -2.18
C ARG A 76 -4.58 -4.87 -2.21
N PHE A 77 -4.42 -5.84 -1.31
CA PHE A 77 -3.20 -6.64 -1.18
C PHE A 77 -2.85 -7.38 -2.48
N GLU A 78 -3.86 -7.85 -3.22
CA GLU A 78 -3.67 -8.50 -4.53
C GLU A 78 -2.91 -7.60 -5.50
N THR A 79 -3.31 -6.33 -5.62
CA THR A 79 -2.65 -5.35 -6.49
C THR A 79 -1.22 -5.10 -6.07
N MET A 80 -0.98 -4.94 -4.76
CA MET A 80 0.37 -4.72 -4.23
C MET A 80 1.28 -5.94 -4.44
N ASN A 81 0.76 -7.14 -4.19
CA ASN A 81 1.50 -8.38 -4.43
C ASN A 81 1.84 -8.56 -5.92
N ALA A 82 0.91 -8.23 -6.81
CA ALA A 82 1.15 -8.26 -8.25
C ALA A 82 2.20 -7.22 -8.69
N LEU A 83 2.19 -6.03 -8.09
CA LEU A 83 3.21 -5.00 -8.34
C LEU A 83 4.58 -5.44 -7.85
N LEU A 84 4.68 -5.98 -6.64
CA LEU A 84 5.93 -6.52 -6.11
C LEU A 84 6.45 -7.65 -6.98
N ALA A 85 5.59 -8.61 -7.34
CA ALA A 85 5.95 -9.71 -8.24
C ALA A 85 6.51 -9.19 -9.58
N TYR A 86 5.84 -8.21 -10.19
CA TYR A 86 6.29 -7.56 -11.43
C TYR A 86 7.67 -6.88 -11.27
N LEU A 87 7.89 -6.16 -10.17
CA LEU A 87 9.18 -5.48 -9.92
C LEU A 87 10.32 -6.46 -9.57
N THR A 88 9.98 -7.62 -9.01
CA THR A 88 10.95 -8.67 -8.66
C THR A 88 11.10 -9.76 -9.71
N GLU A 89 10.38 -9.67 -10.82
CA GLU A 89 10.46 -10.65 -11.89
C GLU A 89 11.89 -10.68 -12.46
N ASN A 90 12.49 -11.87 -12.53
CA ASN A 90 13.90 -12.08 -12.88
C ASN A 90 14.93 -11.34 -11.98
N CYS A 91 14.50 -10.82 -10.84
CA CYS A 91 15.42 -10.33 -9.81
C CYS A 91 16.32 -11.48 -9.35
N CYS A 92 17.55 -11.16 -8.95
CA CYS A 92 18.52 -12.15 -8.48
C CYS A 92 18.80 -13.29 -9.50
N SER A 93 18.74 -12.97 -10.80
CA SER A 93 18.87 -13.93 -11.91
C SER A 93 17.82 -15.04 -11.90
N GLY A 94 16.60 -14.73 -11.44
CA GLY A 94 15.49 -15.68 -11.34
C GLY A 94 15.48 -16.51 -10.06
N ASN A 95 16.41 -16.26 -9.13
CA ASN A 95 16.34 -16.86 -7.80
C ASN A 95 15.26 -16.16 -6.97
N PRO A 96 14.44 -16.90 -6.20
CA PRO A 96 13.45 -16.30 -5.32
C PRO A 96 14.16 -15.46 -4.27
N CYS A 97 14.04 -14.14 -4.39
CA CYS A 97 14.55 -13.20 -3.40
C CYS A 97 13.41 -12.35 -2.84
N SER A 98 13.30 -12.34 -1.51
CA SER A 98 12.45 -11.39 -0.80
C SER A 98 13.21 -10.07 -0.69
N PRO A 99 12.61 -8.91 -1.03
CA PRO A 99 13.23 -7.62 -0.77
C PRO A 99 13.46 -7.36 0.72
N VAL A 100 12.90 -8.21 1.60
CA VAL A 100 13.16 -8.20 3.04
C VAL A 100 13.38 -9.62 3.54
N SER A 101 14.65 -9.99 3.77
CA SER A 101 15.05 -10.65 5.02
C SER A 101 16.55 -10.60 5.22
N ALA A 102 16.98 -9.86 6.24
CA ALA A 102 18.15 -10.21 7.04
C ALA A 102 17.98 -9.64 8.45
N CYS A 103 17.51 -10.46 9.38
CA CYS A 103 17.93 -10.33 10.78
C CYS A 103 18.53 -11.67 11.21
N ALA A 104 19.74 -11.95 10.71
CA ALA A 104 20.62 -12.88 11.36
C ALA A 104 21.45 -12.06 12.35
N ILE A 105 20.99 -11.94 13.59
CA ILE A 105 21.87 -11.57 14.69
C ILE A 105 22.67 -12.85 15.00
N ALA A 106 23.69 -13.13 14.19
CA ALA A 106 24.73 -14.07 14.60
C ALA A 106 25.53 -13.34 15.69
N SER A 107 25.25 -13.67 16.94
CA SER A 107 26.14 -13.33 18.04
C SER A 107 27.44 -14.11 17.83
N GLU A 108 28.55 -13.40 17.71
CA GLU A 108 29.87 -14.02 17.77
C GLU A 108 30.05 -14.69 19.14
N PRO A 109 30.55 -15.94 19.22
CA PRO A 109 31.04 -16.47 20.48
C PRO A 109 32.32 -15.71 20.84
N LYS A 110 32.26 -14.94 21.93
CA LYS A 110 33.41 -14.28 22.54
C LYS A 110 34.37 -15.38 23.04
N SER A 111 35.55 -15.48 22.42
CA SER A 111 36.63 -16.36 22.88
C SER A 111 37.35 -15.77 24.09
#